data_AF-A0A8H5ZZY3-F1
#
_entry.id   AF-A0A8H5ZZY3-F1
#
_cell.length_a   1.000
_cell.length_b   1.000
_cell.length_c   1.000
_cell.angle_alpha   90.00
_cell.angle_beta   90.00
_cell.angle_gamma   90.00
#
_symmetry.space_group_name_H-M   'P 1'
#
loop_
_entity.id
_entity.type
_entity.pdbx_description
1 polymer ?
#
loop_
_entity_poly.entity_id
_entity_poly.type
_entity_poly.pdbx_seq_one_letter_code
_entity_poly.pdbx_strand_id
1 'polypeptide(L)'
;MNGLNPARTISHQRKVRVLLLLQSYPDKSSAPPQSYYRLRVFPQIVDKLEVTMGLTYPAGAATVSLLVIGGYMLFHGDGEQFNVGQFLESVSPYAWANIGIAMCIGLSVVGASWGIFLTGSSIVGGGVKAPRIRTKNLISIIFCEVVAIYGVIMAIVFSSKLNLVGDDEIFSGSNQYTGYALFWGGITVGMCNLICGISVGINGSSAALADAADGSLFVKILVIEIFSSVLGLFGLIIGLLVTGKALEFGAA
;
A
#
# COMPACT_ATOMS: atom_id res chain seq x y z
N MET A 1 -15.17 7.42 41.80
CA MET A 1 -15.41 7.53 40.34
C MET A 1 -14.09 7.85 39.68
N ASN A 2 -13.30 6.82 39.36
CA ASN A 2 -11.93 6.98 38.84
C ASN A 2 -11.95 6.83 37.31
N GLY A 3 -11.66 7.93 36.62
CA GLY A 3 -11.52 7.98 35.17
C GLY A 3 -10.28 7.23 34.69
N LEU A 4 -10.49 6.17 33.92
CA LEU A 4 -9.44 5.48 33.18
C LEU A 4 -9.04 6.33 31.97
N ASN A 5 -7.85 6.92 32.02
CA ASN A 5 -7.26 7.67 30.93
C ASN A 5 -6.57 6.70 29.94
N PRO A 6 -7.06 6.54 28.69
CA PRO A 6 -6.54 5.56 27.73
C PRO A 6 -5.10 5.85 27.23
N ALA A 7 -4.55 7.04 27.51
CA ALA A 7 -3.20 7.41 27.09
C ALA A 7 -2.08 6.73 27.90
N ARG A 8 -2.31 6.35 29.16
CA ARG A 8 -1.28 5.71 29.99
C ARG A 8 -1.02 4.25 29.59
N THR A 9 -2.05 3.51 29.17
CA THR A 9 -1.97 2.08 28.82
C THR A 9 -1.14 1.84 27.54
N ILE A 10 -1.21 2.75 26.56
CA ILE A 10 -0.44 2.65 25.30
C ILE A 10 1.04 3.00 25.50
N SER A 11 1.35 3.94 26.39
CA SER A 11 2.74 4.32 26.69
C SER A 11 3.52 3.20 27.40
N HIS A 12 2.84 2.39 28.21
CA HIS A 12 3.45 1.28 28.93
C HIS A 12 3.77 0.08 28.03
N GLN A 13 2.94 -0.16 26.99
CA GLN A 13 3.14 -1.22 26.00
C GLN A 13 4.31 -0.92 25.04
N ARG A 14 4.51 0.35 24.63
CA ARG A 14 5.65 0.75 23.78
C ARG A 14 6.99 0.71 24.53
N LYS A 15 7.02 1.09 25.81
CA LYS A 15 8.26 1.01 26.63
C LYS A 15 8.75 -0.42 26.83
N VAL A 16 7.87 -1.39 26.97
CA VAL A 16 8.24 -2.81 27.11
C VAL A 16 8.80 -3.38 25.80
N ARG A 17 8.25 -3.00 24.64
CA ARG A 17 8.70 -3.49 23.33
C ARG A 17 10.10 -2.99 22.93
N VAL A 18 10.47 -1.77 23.32
CA VAL A 18 11.81 -1.20 23.06
C VAL A 18 12.87 -1.75 24.03
N LEU A 19 12.50 -1.97 25.30
CA LEU A 19 13.41 -2.57 26.29
C LEU A 19 13.78 -4.02 25.93
N LEU A 20 12.82 -4.78 25.36
CA LEU A 20 13.05 -6.15 24.89
C LEU A 20 13.94 -6.25 23.65
N LEU A 21 14.01 -5.21 22.81
CA LEU A 21 14.91 -5.19 21.64
C LEU A 21 16.36 -4.86 22.03
N LEU A 22 16.57 -4.02 23.05
CA LEU A 22 17.91 -3.68 23.54
C LEU A 22 18.56 -4.80 24.38
N GLN A 23 17.78 -5.73 24.91
CA GLN A 23 18.29 -6.91 25.62
C GLN A 23 18.61 -8.09 24.69
N SER A 24 18.46 -7.89 23.38
CA SER A 24 18.57 -8.94 22.35
C SER A 24 19.90 -8.89 21.58
N TYR A 25 20.96 -8.32 22.16
CA TYR A 25 22.35 -8.49 21.68
C TYR A 25 23.04 -9.57 22.53
N PRO A 26 22.86 -10.87 22.24
CA PRO A 26 23.56 -11.91 22.99
C PRO A 26 25.03 -11.92 22.58
N ASP A 27 25.89 -11.72 23.57
CA ASP A 27 27.28 -12.15 23.55
C ASP A 27 27.35 -13.65 23.19
N LYS A 28 28.25 -14.02 22.27
CA LYS A 28 28.28 -15.30 21.52
C LYS A 28 28.65 -16.54 22.37
N SER A 29 28.55 -16.50 23.69
CA SER A 29 29.15 -17.52 24.58
C SER A 29 28.15 -18.36 25.40
N SER A 30 26.84 -18.17 25.32
CA SER A 30 25.91 -19.00 26.10
C SER A 30 24.58 -19.28 25.40
N ALA A 31 24.20 -20.55 25.34
CA ALA A 31 22.89 -20.96 24.85
C ALA A 31 21.78 -20.39 25.75
N PRO A 32 20.70 -19.82 25.20
CA PRO A 32 19.62 -19.25 26.02
C PRO A 32 18.82 -20.37 26.73
N PRO A 33 18.40 -20.16 27.99
CA PRO A 33 17.70 -21.19 28.75
C PRO A 33 16.29 -21.48 28.22
N GLN A 34 15.89 -22.76 28.28
CA GLN A 34 14.65 -23.37 27.74
C GLN A 34 13.33 -22.60 28.02
N SER A 35 13.28 -21.79 29.09
CA SER A 35 12.11 -21.03 29.51
C SER A 35 11.74 -19.86 28.59
N TYR A 36 12.72 -19.29 27.87
CA TYR A 36 12.50 -18.15 26.98
C TYR A 36 11.76 -18.50 25.68
N TYR A 37 11.80 -19.76 25.25
CA TYR A 37 11.10 -20.19 24.03
C TYR A 37 9.57 -20.15 24.21
N ARG A 38 9.04 -20.51 25.39
CA ARG A 38 7.58 -20.50 25.64
C ARG A 38 6.96 -19.10 25.56
N LEU A 39 7.68 -18.07 25.98
CA LEU A 39 7.17 -16.68 26.00
C LEU A 39 7.17 -16.00 24.62
N ARG A 40 8.00 -16.45 23.66
CA ARG A 40 7.97 -15.96 22.27
C ARG A 40 6.96 -16.69 21.39
N VAL A 41 6.70 -17.96 21.68
CA VAL A 41 5.82 -18.81 20.87
C VAL A 41 4.33 -18.47 21.09
N PHE A 42 3.93 -18.10 22.31
CA PHE A 42 2.52 -17.77 22.61
C PHE A 42 1.97 -16.56 21.84
N PRO A 43 2.66 -15.40 21.77
CA PRO A 43 2.21 -14.27 20.96
C PRO A 43 2.21 -14.57 19.45
N GLN A 44 3.25 -15.27 18.96
CA GLN A 44 3.36 -15.58 17.52
C GLN A 44 2.30 -16.59 17.05
N ILE A 45 1.88 -17.53 17.91
CA ILE A 45 0.81 -18.48 17.57
C ILE A 45 -0.55 -17.79 17.59
N VAL A 46 -0.83 -16.94 18.58
CA VAL A 46 -2.12 -16.20 18.66
C VAL A 46 -2.25 -15.22 17.49
N ASP A 47 -1.20 -14.47 17.15
CA ASP A 47 -1.20 -13.57 15.98
C ASP A 47 -1.36 -14.34 14.66
N LYS A 48 -0.71 -15.51 14.52
CA LYS A 48 -0.93 -16.39 13.35
C LYS A 48 -2.35 -16.95 13.32
N LEU A 49 -2.91 -17.34 14.46
CA LEU A 49 -4.25 -17.92 14.53
C LEU A 49 -5.31 -16.88 14.19
N GLU A 50 -5.18 -15.65 14.68
CA GLU A 50 -6.17 -14.59 14.48
C GLU A 50 -6.19 -14.08 13.03
N VAL A 51 -5.02 -13.93 12.39
CA VAL A 51 -4.92 -13.60 10.96
C VAL A 51 -5.39 -14.76 10.07
N THR A 52 -5.05 -16.01 10.40
CA THR A 52 -5.50 -17.18 9.64
C THR A 52 -7.01 -17.39 9.80
N MET A 53 -7.58 -17.21 10.99
CA MET A 53 -9.02 -17.34 11.20
C MET A 53 -9.80 -16.13 10.66
N GLY A 54 -9.23 -14.93 10.66
CA GLY A 54 -9.88 -13.73 10.16
C GLY A 54 -10.04 -13.68 8.64
N LEU A 55 -9.09 -14.24 7.87
CA LEU A 55 -9.13 -14.18 6.40
C LEU A 55 -9.66 -15.47 5.76
N THR A 56 -9.35 -16.63 6.33
CA THR A 56 -9.67 -17.92 5.69
C THR A 56 -11.14 -18.29 5.81
N TYR A 57 -11.81 -17.90 6.89
CA TYR A 57 -13.24 -18.15 7.08
C TYR A 57 -14.14 -17.31 6.15
N PRO A 58 -13.97 -15.99 6.00
CA PRO A 58 -14.76 -15.23 5.02
C PRO A 58 -14.39 -15.57 3.58
N ALA A 59 -13.11 -15.85 3.28
CA ALA A 59 -12.71 -16.29 1.94
C ALA A 59 -13.31 -17.68 1.58
N GLY A 60 -13.35 -18.60 2.55
CA GLY A 60 -14.02 -19.90 2.39
C GLY A 60 -15.53 -19.76 2.20
N ALA A 61 -16.19 -18.91 3.00
CA ALA A 61 -17.62 -18.66 2.85
C ALA A 61 -17.96 -18.01 1.49
N ALA A 62 -17.15 -17.05 1.04
CA ALA A 62 -17.34 -16.41 -0.26
C ALA A 62 -17.15 -17.38 -1.43
N THR A 63 -16.10 -18.21 -1.40
CA THR A 63 -15.85 -19.19 -2.47
C THR A 63 -16.93 -20.26 -2.54
N VAL A 64 -17.40 -20.77 -1.40
CA VAL A 64 -18.53 -21.71 -1.36
C VAL A 64 -19.81 -21.05 -1.87
N SER A 65 -20.09 -19.80 -1.46
CA SER A 65 -21.27 -19.07 -1.92
C SER A 65 -21.26 -18.84 -3.43
N LEU A 66 -20.11 -18.43 -3.99
CA LEU A 66 -19.96 -18.23 -5.45
C LEU A 66 -20.09 -19.54 -6.22
N LEU A 67 -19.55 -20.65 -5.71
CA LEU A 67 -19.71 -21.97 -6.34
C LEU A 67 -21.16 -22.46 -6.30
N VAL A 68 -21.87 -22.24 -5.19
CA VAL A 68 -23.29 -22.62 -5.07
C VAL A 68 -24.15 -21.78 -6.01
N ILE A 69 -23.95 -20.46 -6.06
CA ILE A 69 -24.71 -19.57 -6.94
C ILE A 69 -24.40 -19.85 -8.42
N GLY A 70 -23.11 -19.99 -8.78
CA GLY A 70 -22.70 -20.31 -10.14
C GLY A 70 -23.17 -21.70 -10.59
N GLY A 71 -23.08 -22.70 -9.71
CA GLY A 71 -23.62 -24.04 -9.97
C GLY A 71 -25.15 -24.03 -10.11
N TYR A 72 -25.85 -23.25 -9.29
CA TYR A 72 -27.29 -23.07 -9.39
C TYR A 72 -27.71 -22.47 -10.74
N MET A 73 -27.06 -21.38 -11.17
CA MET A 73 -27.33 -20.72 -12.46
C MET A 73 -27.03 -21.62 -13.65
N LEU A 74 -25.96 -22.43 -13.57
CA LEU A 74 -25.57 -23.35 -14.64
C LEU A 74 -26.54 -24.54 -14.78
N PHE A 75 -26.95 -25.16 -13.68
CA PHE A 75 -27.81 -26.33 -13.71
C PHE A 75 -29.28 -26.01 -13.99
N HIS A 76 -29.74 -24.78 -13.77
CA HIS A 76 -31.10 -24.33 -14.09
C HIS A 76 -31.25 -23.80 -15.52
N GLY A 77 -30.17 -23.74 -16.31
CA GLY A 77 -30.21 -23.25 -17.69
C GLY A 77 -30.28 -21.73 -17.84
N ASP A 78 -30.25 -20.97 -16.74
CA ASP A 78 -30.27 -19.50 -16.69
C ASP A 78 -28.86 -18.87 -16.76
N GLY A 79 -27.87 -19.59 -17.32
CA GLY A 79 -26.47 -19.14 -17.38
C GLY A 79 -26.27 -17.81 -18.12
N GLU A 80 -27.14 -17.50 -19.08
CA GLU A 80 -27.15 -16.24 -19.84
C GLU A 80 -27.47 -15.00 -18.97
N GLN A 81 -28.08 -15.19 -17.79
CA GLN A 81 -28.31 -14.08 -16.85
C GLN A 81 -27.00 -13.57 -16.24
N PHE A 82 -25.94 -14.39 -16.20
CA PHE A 82 -24.60 -13.97 -15.79
C PHE A 82 -23.85 -13.34 -16.98
N ASN A 83 -24.34 -12.19 -17.46
CA ASN A 83 -23.76 -11.50 -18.61
C ASN A 83 -22.78 -10.39 -18.16
N VAL A 84 -21.48 -10.71 -18.18
CA VAL A 84 -20.40 -9.75 -17.86
C VAL A 84 -20.34 -8.62 -18.89
N GLY A 85 -20.68 -8.89 -20.16
CA GLY A 85 -20.68 -7.88 -21.23
C GLY A 85 -21.74 -6.81 -20.99
N GLN A 86 -22.97 -7.22 -20.66
CA GLN A 86 -24.06 -6.30 -20.32
C GLN A 86 -23.74 -5.48 -19.05
N PHE A 87 -23.04 -6.07 -18.08
CA PHE A 87 -22.56 -5.32 -16.91
C PHE A 87 -21.54 -4.23 -17.31
N LEU A 88 -20.57 -4.57 -18.15
CA LEU A 88 -19.57 -3.61 -18.63
C LEU A 88 -20.19 -2.49 -19.49
N GLU A 89 -21.19 -2.81 -20.29
CA GLU A 89 -21.87 -1.82 -21.14
C GLU A 89 -22.86 -0.94 -20.38
N SER A 90 -23.49 -1.44 -19.31
CA SER A 90 -24.47 -0.69 -18.52
C SER A 90 -23.86 0.24 -17.48
N VAL A 91 -22.64 -0.03 -17.01
CA VAL A 91 -21.93 0.82 -16.05
C VAL A 91 -21.40 2.07 -16.76
N SER A 92 -21.62 3.24 -16.17
CA SER A 92 -21.17 4.50 -16.78
C SER A 92 -19.63 4.57 -16.86
N PRO A 93 -19.06 5.00 -18.00
CA PRO A 93 -17.61 5.20 -18.14
C PRO A 93 -17.01 6.19 -17.13
N TYR A 94 -17.81 7.18 -16.69
CA TYR A 94 -17.43 8.10 -15.63
C TYR A 94 -17.18 7.40 -14.29
N ALA A 95 -17.95 6.37 -13.94
CA ALA A 95 -17.73 5.61 -12.71
C ALA A 95 -16.35 4.94 -12.73
N TRP A 96 -16.00 4.26 -13.83
CA TRP A 96 -14.69 3.64 -14.01
C TRP A 96 -13.55 4.66 -13.93
N ALA A 97 -13.67 5.79 -14.63
CA ALA A 97 -12.65 6.82 -14.59
C ALA A 97 -12.46 7.44 -13.21
N ASN A 98 -13.55 7.79 -12.51
CA ASN A 98 -13.49 8.40 -11.18
C ASN A 98 -12.92 7.44 -10.13
N ILE A 99 -13.29 6.15 -10.18
CA ILE A 99 -12.69 5.13 -9.30
C ILE A 99 -11.19 4.98 -9.59
N GLY A 100 -10.80 4.98 -10.87
CA GLY A 100 -9.39 4.96 -11.28
C GLY A 100 -8.57 6.10 -10.68
N ILE A 101 -9.09 7.33 -10.81
CA ILE A 101 -8.44 8.55 -10.29
C ILE A 101 -8.37 8.50 -8.76
N ALA A 102 -9.46 8.13 -8.09
CA ALA A 102 -9.51 8.02 -6.63
C ALA A 102 -8.54 6.95 -6.10
N MET A 103 -8.47 5.79 -6.76
CA MET A 103 -7.53 4.72 -6.41
C MET A 103 -6.09 5.12 -6.68
N CYS A 104 -5.81 5.87 -7.76
CA CYS A 104 -4.47 6.35 -8.08
C CYS A 104 -3.90 7.21 -6.94
N ILE A 105 -4.61 8.26 -6.53
CA ILE A 105 -4.17 9.15 -5.45
C ILE A 105 -4.25 8.45 -4.07
N GLY A 106 -5.33 7.72 -3.81
CA GLY A 106 -5.57 7.06 -2.52
C GLY A 106 -4.48 6.04 -2.19
N LEU A 107 -4.20 5.11 -3.11
CA LEU A 107 -3.18 4.07 -2.89
C LEU A 107 -1.77 4.66 -2.82
N SER A 108 -1.46 5.69 -3.62
CA SER A 108 -0.18 6.41 -3.54
C SER A 108 0.05 7.05 -2.17
N VAL A 109 -0.96 7.77 -1.64
CA VAL A 109 -0.85 8.44 -0.33
C VAL A 109 -0.78 7.43 0.81
N VAL A 110 -1.51 6.31 0.72
CA VAL A 110 -1.40 5.21 1.69
C VAL A 110 0.02 4.63 1.71
N GLY A 111 0.62 4.39 0.54
CA GLY A 111 2.00 3.90 0.43
C GLY A 111 3.02 4.84 1.03
N ALA A 112 2.92 6.13 0.71
CA ALA A 112 3.79 7.16 1.28
C ALA A 112 3.64 7.26 2.80
N SER A 113 2.40 7.30 3.31
CA SER A 113 2.11 7.37 4.74
C SER A 113 2.67 6.17 5.50
N TRP A 114 2.55 4.97 4.92
CA TRP A 114 3.10 3.75 5.50
C TRP A 114 4.63 3.78 5.53
N GLY A 115 5.27 4.21 4.44
CA GLY A 115 6.72 4.35 4.35
C GLY A 115 7.29 5.35 5.36
N ILE A 116 6.63 6.52 5.50
CA ILE A 116 6.99 7.55 6.48
C ILE A 116 6.87 7.02 7.91
N PHE A 117 5.81 6.28 8.23
CA PHE A 117 5.63 5.69 9.55
C PHE A 117 6.75 4.69 9.90
N LEU A 118 7.11 3.81 8.96
CA LEU A 118 8.18 2.83 9.15
C LEU A 118 9.53 3.51 9.40
N THR A 119 9.97 4.40 8.50
CA THR A 119 11.24 5.11 8.60
C THR A 119 11.28 6.06 9.80
N GLY A 120 10.20 6.83 10.01
CA GLY A 120 10.12 7.82 11.09
C GLY A 120 10.21 7.20 12.48
N SER A 121 9.59 6.04 12.69
CA SER A 121 9.69 5.31 13.97
C SER A 121 11.13 4.89 14.29
N SER A 122 11.91 4.47 13.29
CA SER A 122 13.31 4.08 13.43
C SER A 122 14.25 5.27 13.61
N ILE A 123 14.00 6.39 12.91
CA ILE A 123 14.78 7.63 13.12
C ILE A 123 14.60 8.15 14.54
N VAL A 124 13.37 8.17 15.07
CA VAL A 124 13.13 8.60 16.45
C VAL A 124 13.76 7.62 17.44
N GLY A 125 13.65 6.30 17.19
CA GLY A 125 14.27 5.28 18.05
C GLY A 125 15.79 5.36 18.11
N GLY A 126 16.47 5.42 16.96
CA GLY A 126 17.93 5.55 16.89
C GLY A 126 18.44 6.93 17.32
N GLY A 127 17.62 7.96 17.13
CA GLY A 127 17.95 9.35 17.42
C GLY A 127 18.08 9.69 18.91
N VAL A 128 17.59 8.82 19.81
CA VAL A 128 17.77 8.98 21.26
C VAL A 128 19.23 8.82 21.66
N LYS A 129 19.94 7.83 21.09
CA LYS A 129 21.35 7.57 21.39
C LYS A 129 22.28 8.36 20.46
N ALA A 130 21.90 8.53 19.20
CA ALA A 130 22.70 9.22 18.19
C ALA A 130 21.88 10.34 17.51
N PRO A 131 21.78 11.55 18.10
CA PRO A 131 20.92 12.61 17.58
C PRO A 131 21.36 13.16 16.22
N ARG A 132 22.60 12.87 15.79
CA ARG A 132 23.17 13.25 14.48
C ARG A 132 22.46 12.61 13.29
N ILE A 133 21.76 11.48 13.49
CA ILE A 133 21.07 10.76 12.41
C ILE A 133 19.78 11.48 11.95
N ARG A 134 19.22 12.35 12.81
CA ARG A 134 17.91 12.99 12.58
C ARG A 134 17.88 13.89 11.36
N THR A 135 18.99 14.50 10.98
CA THR A 135 19.05 15.41 9.83
C THR A 135 19.49 14.70 8.55
N LYS A 136 20.40 13.72 8.65
CA LYS A 136 20.89 12.96 7.49
C LYS A 136 19.83 12.04 6.90
N ASN A 137 19.08 11.34 7.74
CA ASN A 137 18.11 10.34 7.32
C ASN A 137 16.74 10.93 6.94
N LEU A 138 16.57 12.26 6.95
CA LEU A 138 15.36 12.91 6.41
C LEU A 138 15.21 12.67 4.92
N ILE A 139 16.30 12.40 4.20
CA ILE A 139 16.29 12.08 2.78
C ILE A 139 15.35 10.89 2.50
N SER A 140 15.34 9.89 3.39
CA SER A 140 14.47 8.72 3.22
C SER A 140 12.97 9.01 3.35
N ILE A 141 12.62 10.00 4.18
CA ILE A 141 11.22 10.49 4.29
C ILE A 141 10.83 11.21 3.01
N ILE A 142 11.72 12.02 2.44
CA ILE A 142 11.47 12.75 1.20
C ILE A 142 11.24 11.78 0.04
N PHE A 143 12.01 10.68 -0.06
CA PHE A 143 11.77 9.67 -1.10
C PHE A 143 10.40 8.99 -0.96
N CYS A 144 9.92 8.74 0.26
CA CYS A 144 8.56 8.25 0.48
C CYS A 144 7.49 9.29 0.08
N GLU A 145 7.75 10.58 0.30
CA GLU A 145 6.83 11.67 -0.05
C GLU A 145 6.71 11.88 -1.56
N VAL A 146 7.82 11.80 -2.30
CA VAL A 146 7.84 11.97 -3.75
C VAL A 146 6.92 10.94 -4.45
N VAL A 147 6.76 9.74 -3.88
CA VAL A 147 5.82 8.72 -4.38
C VAL A 147 4.35 9.16 -4.28
N ALA A 148 3.98 9.98 -3.29
CA ALA A 148 2.65 10.58 -3.22
C ALA A 148 2.47 11.65 -4.30
N ILE A 149 3.50 12.47 -4.54
CA ILE A 149 3.49 13.51 -5.58
C ILE A 149 3.26 12.88 -6.97
N TYR A 150 3.90 11.74 -7.23
CA TYR A 150 3.67 10.96 -8.46
C TYR A 150 2.19 10.59 -8.65
N GLY A 151 1.51 10.16 -7.59
CA GLY A 151 0.07 9.86 -7.62
C GLY A 151 -0.79 11.10 -7.83
N VAL A 152 -0.48 12.22 -7.17
CA VAL A 152 -1.22 13.48 -7.33
C VAL A 152 -1.09 14.04 -8.74
N ILE A 153 0.11 14.04 -9.32
CA ILE A 153 0.33 14.50 -10.69
C ILE A 153 -0.47 13.63 -11.67
N MET A 154 -0.47 12.32 -11.51
CA MET A 154 -1.23 11.43 -12.39
C MET A 154 -2.74 11.61 -12.25
N ALA A 155 -3.24 11.82 -11.03
CA ALA A 155 -4.65 12.12 -10.82
C ALA A 155 -5.07 13.41 -11.54
N ILE A 156 -4.23 14.45 -11.56
CA ILE A 156 -4.48 15.69 -12.31
C ILE A 156 -4.50 15.44 -13.82
N VAL A 157 -3.53 14.68 -14.36
CA VAL A 157 -3.47 14.33 -15.78
C VAL A 157 -4.68 13.51 -16.23
N PHE A 158 -5.17 12.61 -15.37
CA PHE A 158 -6.37 11.83 -15.66
C PHE A 158 -7.65 12.67 -15.55
N SER A 159 -7.71 13.59 -14.59
CA SER A 159 -8.83 14.51 -14.44
C SER A 159 -8.99 15.45 -15.63
N SER A 160 -7.91 15.83 -16.32
CA SER A 160 -8.02 16.70 -17.49
C SER A 160 -8.67 16.03 -18.70
N LYS A 161 -8.80 14.70 -18.70
CA LYS A 161 -9.50 13.95 -19.75
C LYS A 161 -11.02 13.84 -19.51
N LEU A 162 -11.50 14.23 -18.32
CA LEU A 162 -12.91 14.21 -17.95
C LEU A 162 -13.63 15.47 -18.42
N ASN A 163 -14.29 15.38 -19.56
CA ASN A 163 -15.24 16.38 -20.05
C ASN A 163 -16.68 15.91 -19.88
N LEU A 164 -17.61 16.87 -19.77
CA LEU A 164 -19.05 16.61 -19.70
C LEU A 164 -19.59 16.36 -21.11
N VAL A 165 -20.19 15.19 -21.31
CA VAL A 165 -20.79 14.76 -22.60
C VAL A 165 -22.30 14.63 -22.41
N GLY A 166 -23.08 14.90 -23.46
CA GLY A 166 -24.53 14.73 -23.45
C GLY A 166 -24.95 13.25 -23.35
N ASP A 167 -26.12 13.00 -22.77
CA ASP A 167 -26.59 11.67 -22.36
C ASP A 167 -26.59 10.61 -23.48
N ASP A 168 -26.80 11.01 -24.73
CA ASP A 168 -26.89 10.11 -25.89
C ASP A 168 -25.52 9.59 -26.38
N GLU A 169 -24.42 10.27 -26.07
CA GLU A 169 -23.06 9.90 -26.53
C GLU A 169 -22.21 9.22 -25.46
N ILE A 170 -22.71 9.11 -24.22
CA ILE A 170 -21.97 8.55 -23.07
C ILE A 170 -21.50 7.11 -23.36
N PHE A 171 -22.33 6.32 -24.04
CA PHE A 171 -22.05 4.89 -24.32
C PHE A 171 -21.36 4.63 -25.66
N SER A 172 -20.72 5.64 -26.26
CA SER A 172 -19.86 5.43 -27.42
C SER A 172 -18.65 4.55 -27.08
N GLY A 173 -18.22 3.69 -28.00
CA GLY A 173 -17.06 2.80 -27.81
C GLY A 173 -15.76 3.55 -27.49
N SER A 174 -15.61 4.79 -27.97
CA SER A 174 -14.48 5.66 -27.62
C SER A 174 -14.50 6.03 -26.13
N ASN A 175 -15.66 6.46 -25.62
CA ASN A 175 -15.84 6.86 -24.22
C ASN A 175 -15.69 5.67 -23.26
N GLN A 176 -16.16 4.48 -23.65
CA GLN A 176 -15.94 3.25 -22.88
C GLN A 176 -14.45 2.87 -22.81
N TYR A 177 -13.72 2.93 -23.93
CA TYR A 177 -12.28 2.68 -23.95
C TYR A 177 -11.53 3.65 -23.02
N THR A 178 -11.85 4.95 -23.06
CA THR A 178 -11.26 5.95 -22.18
C THR A 178 -11.55 5.66 -20.70
N GLY A 179 -12.79 5.29 -20.36
CA GLY A 179 -13.16 4.90 -18.99
C GLY A 179 -12.33 3.73 -18.46
N TYR A 180 -12.17 2.66 -19.26
CA TYR A 180 -11.35 1.50 -18.87
C TYR A 180 -9.86 1.80 -18.81
N ALA A 181 -9.34 2.62 -19.73
CA ALA A 181 -7.94 3.02 -19.74
C ALA A 181 -7.58 3.84 -18.48
N LEU A 182 -8.44 4.78 -18.09
CA LEU A 182 -8.28 5.58 -16.88
C LEU A 182 -8.39 4.73 -15.60
N PHE A 183 -9.32 3.77 -15.57
CA PHE A 183 -9.47 2.86 -14.44
C PHE A 183 -8.23 2.00 -14.19
N TRP A 184 -7.81 1.23 -15.20
CA TRP A 184 -6.65 0.34 -15.08
C TRP A 184 -5.33 1.09 -15.01
N GLY A 185 -5.22 2.24 -15.69
CA GLY A 185 -4.09 3.15 -15.56
C GLY A 185 -3.94 3.67 -14.12
N GLY A 186 -5.04 4.11 -13.51
CA GLY A 186 -5.07 4.59 -12.13
C GLY A 186 -4.71 3.52 -11.10
N ILE A 187 -5.29 2.32 -11.24
CA ILE A 187 -4.97 1.18 -10.36
C ILE A 187 -3.51 0.77 -10.48
N THR A 188 -2.97 0.68 -11.70
CA THR A 188 -1.57 0.27 -11.92
C THR A 188 -0.61 1.25 -11.25
N VAL A 189 -0.78 2.56 -11.51
CA VAL A 189 0.06 3.60 -10.89
C VAL A 189 -0.09 3.60 -9.37
N GLY A 190 -1.32 3.53 -8.86
CA GLY A 190 -1.60 3.54 -7.42
C GLY A 190 -0.98 2.34 -6.70
N MET A 191 -1.10 1.13 -7.25
CA MET A 191 -0.52 -0.09 -6.67
C MET A 191 1.01 -0.10 -6.76
N CYS A 192 1.60 0.34 -7.88
CA CYS A 192 3.05 0.49 -8.00
C CYS A 192 3.59 1.47 -6.94
N ASN A 193 2.93 2.61 -6.77
CA ASN A 193 3.30 3.62 -5.78
C ASN A 193 3.10 3.14 -4.34
N LEU A 194 2.04 2.37 -4.07
CA LEU A 194 1.81 1.73 -2.77
C LEU A 194 3.00 0.83 -2.39
N ILE A 195 3.37 -0.09 -3.28
CA ILE A 195 4.46 -1.06 -3.05
C ILE A 195 5.81 -0.33 -2.97
N CYS A 196 6.02 0.65 -3.84
CA CYS A 196 7.22 1.50 -3.84
C CYS A 196 7.41 2.21 -2.50
N GLY A 197 6.39 2.91 -2.00
CA GLY A 197 6.44 3.64 -0.72
C GLY A 197 6.73 2.74 0.48
N ILE A 198 6.15 1.53 0.50
CA ILE A 198 6.43 0.54 1.56
C ILE A 198 7.88 0.04 1.45
N SER A 199 8.35 -0.29 0.25
CA SER A 199 9.72 -0.77 0.01
C SER A 199 10.76 0.28 0.44
N VAL A 200 10.59 1.54 0.00
CA VAL A 200 11.45 2.66 0.39
C VAL A 200 11.43 2.86 1.91
N GLY A 201 10.27 2.76 2.56
CA GLY A 201 10.15 2.87 4.02
C GLY A 201 10.88 1.76 4.80
N ILE A 202 10.85 0.53 4.31
CA ILE A 202 11.60 -0.59 4.92
C ILE A 202 13.11 -0.33 4.79
N ASN A 203 13.55 0.11 3.61
CA ASN A 203 14.95 0.38 3.34
C ASN A 203 15.44 1.60 4.16
N GLY A 204 14.67 2.67 4.24
CA GLY A 204 14.96 3.85 5.07
C GLY A 204 15.03 3.54 6.56
N SER A 205 14.15 2.65 7.06
CA SER A 205 14.21 2.13 8.43
C SER A 205 15.53 1.39 8.71
N SER A 206 15.98 0.54 7.76
CA SER A 206 17.26 -0.16 7.87
C SER A 206 18.46 0.80 7.83
N ALA A 207 18.38 1.86 7.01
CA ALA A 207 19.40 2.90 6.90
C ALA A 207 19.54 3.70 8.21
N ALA A 208 18.42 4.05 8.86
CA ALA A 208 18.40 4.79 10.13
C ALA A 208 19.07 4.00 11.26
N LEU A 209 18.80 2.69 11.34
CA LEU A 209 19.40 1.83 12.37
C LEU A 209 20.88 1.56 12.10
N ALA A 210 21.26 1.39 10.83
CA ALA A 210 22.66 1.22 10.45
C ALA A 210 23.50 2.48 10.68
N ASP A 211 23.00 3.67 10.33
CA ASP A 211 23.69 4.96 10.56
C ASP A 211 23.86 5.26 12.07
N ALA A 212 22.93 4.79 12.89
CA ALA A 212 23.05 4.87 14.35
C ALA A 212 24.19 3.99 14.90
N ALA A 213 24.53 2.88 14.23
CA ALA A 213 25.65 2.02 14.59
C ALA A 213 26.98 2.55 14.03
N ASP A 214 27.03 2.83 12.72
CA ASP A 214 28.18 3.43 12.03
C ASP A 214 27.71 4.34 10.90
N GLY A 215 28.16 5.60 10.95
CA GLY A 215 27.76 6.62 9.98
C GLY A 215 28.42 6.51 8.61
N SER A 216 29.41 5.63 8.46
CA SER A 216 30.04 5.36 7.16
C SER A 216 29.15 4.52 6.22
N LEU A 217 28.13 3.85 6.76
CA LEU A 217 27.24 2.95 6.00
C LEU A 217 26.08 3.66 5.29
N PHE A 218 25.74 4.89 5.70
CA PHE A 218 24.56 5.61 5.19
C PHE A 218 24.52 5.70 3.65
N VAL A 219 25.62 6.13 3.04
CA VAL A 219 25.70 6.33 1.57
C VAL A 219 25.52 5.02 0.82
N LYS A 220 26.00 3.89 1.37
CA LYS A 220 25.88 2.57 0.73
C LYS A 220 24.43 2.08 0.72
N ILE A 221 23.68 2.34 1.80
CA ILE A 221 22.28 1.93 1.92
C ILE A 221 21.37 2.84 1.09
N LEU A 222 21.71 4.13 0.98
CA LEU A 222 20.97 5.10 0.14
C LEU A 222 20.87 4.64 -1.32
N VAL A 223 21.90 3.98 -1.87
CA VAL A 223 21.85 3.44 -3.24
C VAL A 223 20.70 2.44 -3.42
N ILE A 224 20.46 1.58 -2.42
CA ILE A 224 19.37 0.58 -2.45
C ILE A 224 18.00 1.29 -2.35
N GLU A 225 17.94 2.39 -1.62
CA GLU A 225 16.75 3.22 -1.51
C GLU A 225 16.37 3.87 -2.84
N ILE A 226 17.35 4.36 -3.61
CA ILE A 226 17.11 4.88 -4.97
C ILE A 226 16.58 3.79 -5.90
N PHE A 227 17.15 2.58 -5.88
CA PHE A 227 16.62 1.48 -6.72
C PHE A 227 15.17 1.11 -6.35
N SER A 228 14.81 1.26 -5.09
CA SER A 228 13.44 1.01 -4.63
C SER A 228 12.47 2.09 -5.12
N SER A 229 12.89 3.35 -5.16
CA SER A 229 12.04 4.47 -5.61
C SER A 229 11.80 4.48 -7.13
N VAL A 230 12.70 3.90 -7.92
CA VAL A 230 12.53 3.75 -9.39
C VAL A 230 11.30 2.89 -9.75
N LEU A 231 10.86 1.99 -8.87
CA LEU A 231 9.65 1.19 -9.09
C LEU A 231 8.39 2.07 -9.26
N GLY A 232 8.30 3.18 -8.53
CA GLY A 232 7.21 4.15 -8.68
C GLY A 232 7.24 4.87 -10.02
N LEU A 233 8.44 5.19 -10.52
CA LEU A 233 8.63 5.80 -11.84
C LEU A 233 8.20 4.88 -12.98
N PHE A 234 8.47 3.57 -12.88
CA PHE A 234 7.99 2.62 -13.88
C PHE A 234 6.45 2.53 -13.90
N GLY A 235 5.81 2.54 -12.75
CA GLY A 235 4.34 2.58 -12.66
C GLY A 235 3.77 3.82 -13.36
N LEU A 236 4.38 4.98 -13.13
CA LEU A 236 4.07 6.25 -13.79
C LEU A 236 4.14 6.17 -15.32
N ILE A 237 5.25 5.66 -15.85
CA ILE A 237 5.46 5.52 -17.31
C ILE A 237 4.38 4.62 -17.91
N ILE A 238 4.10 3.48 -17.28
CA ILE A 238 3.07 2.54 -17.75
C ILE A 238 1.69 3.20 -17.73
N GLY A 239 1.34 3.94 -16.66
CA GLY A 239 0.06 4.66 -16.57
C GLY A 239 -0.14 5.69 -17.68
N LEU A 240 0.91 6.42 -18.04
CA LEU A 240 0.88 7.37 -19.18
C LEU A 240 0.78 6.64 -20.53
N LEU A 241 1.45 5.51 -20.71
CA LEU A 241 1.36 4.73 -21.95
C LEU A 241 -0.04 4.13 -22.15
N VAL A 242 -0.67 3.61 -21.09
CA VAL A 242 -2.04 3.05 -21.15
C VAL A 242 -3.06 4.12 -21.53
N THR A 243 -2.93 5.33 -20.97
CA THR A 243 -3.87 6.43 -21.20
C THR A 243 -3.48 7.33 -22.37
N GLY A 244 -2.31 7.12 -22.98
CA GLY A 244 -1.75 7.98 -24.02
C GLY A 244 -2.58 8.01 -25.32
N LYS A 245 -3.24 6.90 -25.65
CA LYS A 245 -4.16 6.82 -26.81
C LYS A 245 -5.63 7.08 -26.46
N ALA A 246 -5.95 7.27 -25.18
CA ALA A 246 -7.31 7.55 -24.76
C ALA A 246 -7.67 9.00 -25.07
N LEU A 247 -8.73 9.18 -25.87
CA LEU A 247 -9.30 10.49 -26.18
C LEU A 247 -10.02 11.06 -24.97
N GLU A 248 -10.24 12.37 -24.96
CA GLU A 248 -11.06 13.02 -23.95
C GLU A 248 -12.52 12.61 -24.14
N PHE A 249 -13.30 12.61 -23.06
CA PHE A 249 -14.73 12.32 -23.16
C PHE A 249 -15.41 13.30 -24.14
N GLY A 250 -16.10 12.77 -25.16
CA GLY A 250 -16.79 13.58 -26.17
C GLY A 250 -15.91 14.10 -27.32
N ALA A 251 -14.61 13.79 -27.32
CA ALA A 251 -13.79 13.98 -28.51
C ALA A 251 -14.06 12.82 -29.49
N ALA A 252 -14.88 13.08 -30.49
CA ALA A 252 -15.10 12.20 -31.65
C ALA A 252 -13.97 12.35 -32.67
#